data_AF-A0A2V7QGA4-F1
#
_entry.id   AF-A0A2V7QGA4-F1
#
_cell.length_a   1.000
_cell.length_b   1.000
_cell.length_c   1.000
_cell.angle_alpha   90.00
_cell.angle_beta   90.00
_cell.angle_gamma   90.00
#
_symmetry.space_group_name_H-M   'P 1'
#
loop_
_entity.id
_entity.type
_entity.pdbx_description
1 polymer ?
#
loop_
_entity_poly.entity_id
_entity_poly.type
_entity_poly.pdbx_seq_one_letter_code
_entity_poly.pdbx_strand_id
1 'polypeptide(L)'
;MPRALFALLVSTLGGGTPPHPAINAAPEIRSCQPCHQRIVASFARTAHFRTSAEASARSVKARFGEGHDVLRTGAAGVYFHMERRNGVFYQTGVDSGRGTSHAERIDLVIGSGRRGQSYLYWRNGLLFELPVSYLTGIGRWINSPGYPDGQIDFGRLIVPRCLECHSTSFTLRMDRGAVRYSRPYALGLSCEKCHGDPRAHVRYQTSHPADTAGKYILNPARFSRDRQVDNCALCHSGERDAKEPPFTYRPGDDLDDYFLPPSRGDVPVPDVHGNQVALLRRSKCFRSSPALSCSTCHDVHEPQRDVAWFAQKCLACHETQQHRIADQLGDQLIVWCIDCHMPNRRSNAIEINTPTTRVALRYRSHAIGIYPDVAAAVLRSHGVEPPR
;
A
#
# COMPACT_ATOMS: atom_id res chain seq x y z
N MET A 1 12.21 -62.96 49.21
CA MET A 1 13.01 -61.73 49.38
C MET A 1 13.57 -61.31 48.04
N PRO A 2 13.09 -60.19 47.48
CA PRO A 2 14.03 -59.23 46.89
C PRO A 2 13.74 -57.80 47.36
N ARG A 3 14.82 -57.04 47.46
CA ARG A 3 14.88 -55.67 48.00
C ARG A 3 14.46 -54.64 46.95
N ALA A 4 13.87 -53.59 47.49
CA ALA A 4 13.25 -52.42 46.88
C ALA A 4 14.09 -51.61 45.88
N LEU A 5 13.39 -50.92 44.97
CA LEU A 5 13.77 -49.58 44.54
C LEU A 5 12.56 -48.63 44.60
N PHE A 6 12.86 -47.43 45.09
CA PHE A 6 12.00 -46.30 45.45
C PHE A 6 11.14 -45.77 44.29
N ALA A 7 9.88 -45.47 44.59
CA ALA A 7 9.00 -44.63 43.79
C ALA A 7 9.14 -43.16 44.25
N LEU A 8 9.30 -42.24 43.29
CA LEU A 8 9.05 -40.82 43.50
C LEU A 8 7.98 -40.37 42.49
N LEU A 9 6.85 -39.90 43.02
CA LEU A 9 5.80 -39.22 42.26
C LEU A 9 6.31 -37.87 41.74
N VAL A 10 6.03 -37.57 40.48
CA VAL A 10 6.02 -36.20 39.97
C VAL A 10 4.66 -35.94 39.31
N SER A 11 3.91 -35.03 39.93
CA SER A 11 2.64 -34.49 39.47
C SER A 11 2.85 -33.67 38.19
N THR A 12 2.07 -33.97 37.14
CA THR A 12 2.02 -33.20 35.89
C THR A 12 0.66 -32.56 35.70
N LEU A 13 0.50 -31.29 36.12
CA LEU A 13 -0.56 -30.42 35.62
C LEU A 13 -0.04 -28.98 35.49
N GLY A 14 -0.09 -28.45 34.28
CA GLY A 14 0.25 -27.06 33.96
C GLY A 14 0.19 -26.82 32.46
N GLY A 15 -1.01 -26.52 31.95
CA GLY A 15 -1.32 -26.38 30.54
C GLY A 15 -0.49 -25.30 29.83
N GLY A 16 0.17 -25.71 28.74
CA GLY A 16 0.75 -24.79 27.77
C GLY A 16 -0.33 -24.31 26.80
N THR A 17 -0.49 -22.99 26.70
CA THR A 17 -1.15 -22.36 25.55
C THR A 17 -0.37 -22.68 24.26
N PRO A 18 -1.04 -22.95 23.14
CA PRO A 18 -0.35 -23.23 21.89
C PRO A 18 0.43 -21.98 21.44
N PRO A 19 1.64 -22.12 20.85
CA PRO A 19 2.37 -20.98 20.33
C PRO A 19 1.55 -20.36 19.19
N HIS A 20 1.15 -19.10 19.36
CA HIS A 20 0.62 -18.30 18.26
C HIS A 20 1.62 -18.32 17.09
N PRO A 21 1.18 -18.54 15.85
CA PRO A 21 2.09 -18.57 14.71
C PRO A 21 2.78 -17.21 14.62
N ALA A 22 4.11 -17.22 14.67
CA ALA A 22 4.94 -16.04 14.50
C ALA A 22 4.54 -15.35 13.19
N ILE A 23 3.83 -14.23 13.33
CA ILE A 23 3.69 -13.24 12.28
C ILE A 23 5.11 -12.74 12.07
N ASN A 24 5.74 -13.13 10.96
CA ASN A 24 7.05 -12.62 10.57
C ASN A 24 6.91 -11.14 10.22
N ALA A 25 6.74 -10.29 11.24
CA ALA A 25 6.98 -8.88 11.13
C ALA A 25 8.45 -8.70 10.74
N ALA A 26 8.72 -7.80 9.79
CA ALA A 26 10.08 -7.40 9.45
C ALA A 26 10.84 -7.00 10.74
N PRO A 27 12.15 -7.26 10.83
CA PRO A 27 12.94 -7.03 12.05
C PRO A 27 12.73 -5.64 12.69
N GLU A 28 12.46 -4.62 11.87
CA GLU A 28 12.29 -3.23 12.28
C GLU A 28 11.04 -3.00 13.15
N ILE A 29 9.88 -3.59 12.80
CA ILE A 29 8.65 -3.46 13.61
C ILE A 29 8.75 -4.22 14.93
N ARG A 30 9.55 -5.30 14.97
CA ARG A 30 9.72 -6.11 16.18
C ARG A 30 10.30 -5.29 17.33
N SER A 31 11.11 -4.26 17.04
CA SER A 31 11.67 -3.38 18.06
C SER A 31 10.60 -2.57 18.82
N CYS A 32 9.49 -2.24 18.15
CA CYS A 32 8.40 -1.45 18.74
C CYS A 32 7.38 -2.32 19.49
N GLN A 33 7.27 -3.61 19.13
CA GLN A 33 6.24 -4.52 19.62
C GLN A 33 6.20 -4.70 21.15
N PRO A 34 7.33 -4.79 21.88
CA PRO A 34 7.31 -4.98 23.33
C PRO A 34 6.56 -3.88 24.09
N CYS A 35 6.61 -2.63 23.60
CA CYS A 35 5.96 -1.48 24.25
C CYS A 35 4.65 -1.06 23.57
N HIS A 36 4.50 -1.31 22.26
CA HIS A 36 3.37 -0.83 21.44
C HIS A 36 2.56 -1.96 20.79
N GLN A 37 2.36 -3.07 21.52
CA GLN A 37 1.76 -4.30 21.00
C GLN A 37 0.46 -4.07 20.22
N ARG A 38 -0.47 -3.27 20.76
CA ARG A 38 -1.77 -2.98 20.11
C ARG A 38 -1.61 -2.28 18.77
N ILE A 39 -0.79 -1.23 18.73
CA ILE A 39 -0.53 -0.45 17.51
C ILE A 39 0.16 -1.32 16.47
N VAL A 40 1.20 -2.07 16.88
CA VAL A 40 1.91 -2.99 15.98
C VAL A 40 0.98 -4.05 15.40
N ALA A 41 0.14 -4.67 16.25
CA ALA A 41 -0.81 -5.69 15.81
C ALA A 41 -1.85 -5.15 14.82
N SER A 42 -2.26 -3.88 14.96
CA SER A 42 -3.16 -3.25 14.02
C SER A 42 -2.48 -2.81 12.72
N PHE A 43 -1.33 -2.15 12.85
CA PHE A 43 -0.57 -1.65 11.71
C PHE A 43 -0.14 -2.77 10.77
N ALA A 44 0.21 -3.95 11.30
CA ALA A 44 0.54 -5.15 10.51
C ALA A 44 -0.61 -5.65 9.60
N ARG A 45 -1.84 -5.17 9.81
CA ARG A 45 -3.01 -5.47 8.96
C ARG A 45 -3.27 -4.40 7.89
N THR A 46 -2.59 -3.27 7.95
CA THR A 46 -2.79 -2.15 7.01
C THR A 46 -2.23 -2.48 5.63
N ALA A 47 -2.69 -1.72 4.63
CA ALA A 47 -2.14 -1.79 3.29
C ALA A 47 -0.69 -1.25 3.21
N HIS A 48 -0.34 -0.28 4.04
CA HIS A 48 1.02 0.26 4.14
C HIS A 48 2.03 -0.81 4.54
N PHE A 49 1.77 -1.53 5.65
CA PHE A 49 2.65 -2.61 6.07
C PHE A 49 2.74 -3.72 5.01
N ARG A 50 1.64 -4.00 4.31
CA ARG A 50 1.56 -5.07 3.32
C ARG A 50 1.94 -4.64 1.90
N THR A 51 2.43 -3.40 1.71
CA THR A 51 2.70 -2.87 0.37
C THR A 51 3.81 -3.62 -0.36
N SER A 52 4.65 -4.37 0.37
CA SER A 52 5.50 -5.40 -0.23
C SER A 52 5.84 -6.51 0.77
N ALA A 53 6.28 -7.64 0.26
CA ALA A 53 6.75 -8.77 1.05
C ALA A 53 7.62 -9.71 0.21
N GLU A 54 8.45 -10.53 0.86
CA GLU A 54 9.06 -11.70 0.22
C GLU A 54 7.95 -12.63 -0.28
N ALA A 55 8.18 -13.30 -1.40
CA ALA A 55 7.23 -14.25 -1.96
C ALA A 55 7.09 -15.49 -1.07
N SER A 56 5.84 -15.83 -0.75
CA SER A 56 5.48 -16.98 0.05
C SER A 56 4.01 -17.31 -0.15
N ALA A 57 3.58 -18.49 0.29
CA ALA A 57 2.16 -18.86 0.31
C ALA A 57 1.28 -17.89 1.11
N ARG A 58 1.86 -17.10 2.02
CA ARG A 58 1.11 -16.10 2.81
C ARG A 58 0.99 -14.76 2.09
N SER A 59 2.02 -14.34 1.37
CA SER A 59 2.12 -13.01 0.74
C SER A 59 1.59 -12.97 -0.69
N VAL A 60 1.79 -14.04 -1.46
CA VAL A 60 1.26 -14.16 -2.82
C VAL A 60 -0.24 -14.49 -2.75
N LYS A 61 -1.09 -13.60 -3.29
CA LYS A 61 -2.55 -13.72 -3.28
C LYS A 61 -3.13 -14.34 -4.55
N ALA A 62 -2.28 -14.57 -5.55
CA ALA A 62 -2.68 -15.15 -6.82
C ALA A 62 -2.95 -16.64 -6.73
N ARG A 63 -3.66 -17.15 -7.73
CA ARG A 63 -4.01 -18.58 -7.87
C ARG A 63 -3.09 -19.23 -8.90
N PHE A 64 -2.56 -20.40 -8.57
CA PHE A 64 -1.62 -21.18 -9.38
C PHE A 64 -2.14 -22.59 -9.66
N GLY A 65 -3.42 -22.84 -9.37
CA GLY A 65 -4.05 -24.13 -9.64
C GLY A 65 -4.55 -24.19 -11.08
N GLU A 66 -4.74 -25.40 -11.57
CA GLU A 66 -5.23 -25.70 -12.91
C GLU A 66 -6.47 -24.85 -13.27
N GLY A 67 -6.45 -24.26 -14.47
CA GLY A 67 -7.51 -23.38 -14.96
C GLY A 67 -7.43 -21.93 -14.48
N HIS A 68 -6.51 -21.64 -13.55
CA HIS A 68 -6.22 -20.29 -13.04
C HIS A 68 -4.74 -19.91 -13.16
N ASP A 69 -3.94 -20.77 -13.77
CA ASP A 69 -2.49 -20.74 -13.88
C ASP A 69 -1.99 -20.27 -15.26
N VAL A 70 -2.90 -19.92 -16.19
CA VAL A 70 -2.54 -19.44 -17.53
C VAL A 70 -3.13 -18.06 -17.81
N LEU A 71 -2.29 -17.13 -18.25
CA LEU A 71 -2.70 -15.90 -18.93
C LEU A 71 -2.46 -16.07 -20.43
N ARG A 72 -3.54 -16.10 -21.21
CA ARG A 72 -3.46 -16.07 -22.68
C ARG A 72 -3.38 -14.63 -23.16
N THR A 73 -2.56 -14.38 -24.17
CA THR A 73 -2.46 -13.08 -24.83
C THR A 73 -3.26 -13.06 -26.13
N GLY A 74 -3.42 -11.89 -26.74
CA GLY A 74 -3.99 -11.74 -28.08
C GLY A 74 -3.06 -12.22 -29.20
N ALA A 75 -1.76 -12.41 -28.93
CA ALA A 75 -0.81 -12.96 -29.89
C ALA A 75 -0.90 -14.50 -29.90
N ALA A 76 -1.18 -15.07 -31.07
CA ALA A 76 -1.31 -16.51 -31.24
C ALA A 76 -0.01 -17.24 -30.84
N GLY A 77 -0.14 -18.26 -30.00
CA GLY A 77 0.99 -19.04 -29.49
C GLY A 77 1.79 -18.38 -28.35
N VAL A 78 1.47 -17.13 -27.97
CA VAL A 78 2.11 -16.45 -26.84
C VAL A 78 1.20 -16.46 -25.61
N TYR A 79 1.71 -17.01 -24.52
CA TYR A 79 1.01 -17.06 -23.24
C TYR A 79 1.98 -17.10 -22.06
N PHE A 80 1.46 -16.84 -20.87
CA PHE A 80 2.20 -16.98 -19.62
C PHE A 80 1.60 -18.08 -18.76
N HIS A 81 2.46 -18.89 -18.19
CA HIS A 81 2.12 -19.94 -17.25
C HIS A 81 2.69 -19.60 -15.87
N MET A 82 1.85 -19.74 -14.84
CA MET A 82 2.16 -19.39 -13.47
C MET A 82 2.20 -20.67 -12.64
N GLU A 83 3.36 -20.97 -12.07
CA GLU A 83 3.57 -22.24 -11.41
C GLU A 83 3.97 -22.07 -9.96
N ARG A 84 3.51 -23.01 -9.13
CA ARG A 84 4.01 -23.17 -7.76
C ARG A 84 4.67 -24.55 -7.62
N ARG A 85 5.97 -24.58 -7.41
CA ARG A 85 6.78 -25.80 -7.28
C ARG A 85 7.52 -25.78 -5.93
N ASN A 86 7.28 -26.77 -5.08
CA ASN A 86 7.91 -26.87 -3.74
C ASN A 86 7.84 -25.59 -2.90
N GLY A 87 6.72 -24.87 -2.99
CA GLY A 87 6.52 -23.60 -2.26
C GLY A 87 7.13 -22.35 -2.91
N VAL A 88 7.85 -22.51 -4.02
CA VAL A 88 8.40 -21.42 -4.84
C VAL A 88 7.43 -21.11 -5.99
N PHE A 89 7.33 -19.84 -6.36
CA PHE A 89 6.41 -19.37 -7.39
C PHE A 89 7.18 -18.88 -8.62
N TYR A 90 6.66 -19.12 -9.81
CA TYR A 90 7.30 -18.78 -11.09
C TYR A 90 6.31 -18.16 -12.05
N GLN A 91 6.84 -17.35 -12.97
CA GLN A 91 6.18 -16.98 -14.21
C GLN A 91 7.02 -17.46 -15.38
N THR A 92 6.37 -18.12 -16.34
CA THR A 92 7.00 -18.63 -17.56
C THR A 92 6.28 -18.03 -18.76
N GLY A 93 6.94 -17.18 -19.53
CA GLY A 93 6.45 -16.76 -20.85
C GLY A 93 6.80 -17.81 -21.89
N VAL A 94 5.83 -18.20 -22.72
CA VAL A 94 5.97 -19.23 -23.75
C VAL A 94 5.59 -18.66 -25.11
N ASP A 95 6.44 -18.87 -26.11
CA ASP A 95 6.15 -18.65 -27.53
C ASP A 95 6.18 -20.01 -28.24
N SER A 96 5.01 -20.60 -28.44
CA SER A 96 4.89 -21.93 -29.05
C SER A 96 5.21 -21.91 -30.54
N GLY A 97 5.05 -20.76 -31.21
CA GLY A 97 5.38 -20.63 -32.64
C GLY A 97 6.89 -20.69 -32.89
N ARG A 98 7.68 -20.18 -31.93
CA ARG A 98 9.15 -20.25 -31.96
C ARG A 98 9.73 -21.42 -31.15
N GLY A 99 8.91 -22.11 -30.37
CA GLY A 99 9.38 -23.18 -29.48
C GLY A 99 10.28 -22.67 -28.36
N THR A 100 10.08 -21.44 -27.90
CA THR A 100 10.92 -20.80 -26.86
C THR A 100 10.11 -20.51 -25.61
N SER A 101 10.80 -20.48 -24.47
CA SER A 101 10.21 -20.07 -23.19
C SER A 101 11.24 -19.39 -22.31
N HIS A 102 10.78 -18.49 -21.45
CA HIS A 102 11.60 -17.83 -20.44
C HIS A 102 10.88 -17.87 -19.09
N ALA A 103 11.56 -18.34 -18.05
CA ALA A 103 11.00 -18.51 -16.73
C ALA A 103 11.82 -17.77 -15.68
N GLU A 104 11.13 -17.03 -14.81
CA GLU A 104 11.75 -16.36 -13.66
C GLU A 104 10.94 -16.61 -12.39
N ARG A 105 11.64 -16.63 -11.26
CA ARG A 105 11.05 -16.82 -9.94
C ARG A 105 10.37 -15.53 -9.47
N ILE A 106 9.23 -15.64 -8.80
CA ILE A 106 8.66 -14.53 -8.03
C ILE A 106 9.43 -14.44 -6.70
N ASP A 107 10.25 -13.40 -6.55
CA ASP A 107 11.01 -13.14 -5.32
C ASP A 107 10.29 -12.20 -4.37
N LEU A 108 9.81 -11.08 -4.91
CA LEU A 108 9.13 -10.05 -4.14
C LEU A 108 7.71 -9.87 -4.66
N VAL A 109 6.82 -9.55 -3.74
CA VAL A 109 5.44 -9.17 -4.01
C VAL A 109 5.33 -7.68 -3.75
N ILE A 110 4.79 -6.94 -4.72
CA ILE A 110 4.50 -5.51 -4.62
C ILE A 110 2.99 -5.32 -4.67
N GLY A 111 2.47 -4.56 -3.72
CA GLY A 111 1.04 -4.35 -3.50
C GLY A 111 0.46 -5.21 -2.39
N SER A 112 -0.44 -4.61 -1.60
CA SER A 112 -1.11 -5.25 -0.46
C SER A 112 -2.08 -6.38 -0.83
N GLY A 113 -2.35 -6.59 -2.12
CA GLY A 113 -3.38 -7.51 -2.59
C GLY A 113 -4.81 -7.01 -2.35
N ARG A 114 -5.01 -5.74 -1.98
CA ARG A 114 -6.36 -5.15 -1.92
C ARG A 114 -6.98 -4.97 -3.30
N ARG A 115 -6.17 -4.53 -4.27
CA ARG A 115 -6.58 -4.32 -5.67
C ARG A 115 -5.92 -5.35 -6.56
N GLY A 116 -4.61 -5.47 -6.45
CA GLY A 116 -3.80 -6.48 -7.12
C GLY A 116 -2.39 -6.54 -6.55
N GLN A 117 -1.57 -7.38 -7.17
CA GLN A 117 -0.16 -7.55 -6.87
C GLN A 117 0.64 -7.66 -8.17
N SER A 118 1.75 -6.91 -8.21
CA SER A 118 2.83 -7.11 -9.16
C SER A 118 3.94 -7.91 -8.47
N TYR A 119 4.82 -8.49 -9.27
CA TYR A 119 5.85 -9.39 -8.77
C TYR A 119 7.20 -8.99 -9.32
N LEU A 120 8.24 -9.11 -8.50
CA LEU A 120 9.62 -8.81 -8.90
C LEU A 120 10.51 -10.03 -8.73
N TYR A 121 11.61 -10.04 -9.48
CA TYR A 121 12.66 -11.04 -9.35
C TYR A 121 14.06 -10.41 -9.30
N TRP A 122 14.97 -11.09 -8.63
CA TRP A 122 16.36 -10.68 -8.43
C TRP A 122 17.26 -11.21 -9.54
N ARG A 123 18.10 -10.35 -10.11
CA ARG A 123 19.23 -10.79 -10.96
C ARG A 123 20.43 -9.86 -10.78
N ASN A 124 21.56 -10.41 -10.34
CA ASN A 124 22.83 -9.68 -10.19
C ASN A 124 22.71 -8.38 -9.36
N GLY A 125 21.96 -8.39 -8.25
CA GLY A 125 21.76 -7.20 -7.42
C GLY A 125 20.83 -6.14 -8.05
N LEU A 126 20.10 -6.49 -9.10
CA LEU A 126 19.03 -5.68 -9.68
C LEU A 126 17.69 -6.36 -9.48
N LEU A 127 16.61 -5.58 -9.48
CA LEU A 127 15.24 -6.05 -9.42
C LEU A 127 14.54 -5.77 -10.74
N PHE A 128 13.79 -6.75 -11.22
CA PHE A 128 13.05 -6.66 -12.47
C PHE A 128 11.58 -6.93 -12.20
N GLU A 129 10.69 -6.18 -12.85
CA GLU A 129 9.27 -6.48 -12.83
C GLU A 129 8.99 -7.72 -13.68
N LEU A 130 8.12 -8.59 -13.18
CA LEU A 130 7.61 -9.72 -13.94
C LEU A 130 6.43 -9.29 -14.82
N PRO A 131 6.29 -9.85 -16.03
CA PRO A 131 5.33 -9.39 -17.02
C PRO A 131 3.86 -9.61 -16.66
N VAL A 132 3.58 -10.46 -15.66
CA VAL A 132 2.20 -10.77 -15.24
C VAL A 132 1.95 -10.30 -13.82
N SER A 133 0.81 -9.65 -13.61
CA SER A 133 0.29 -9.23 -12.31
C SER A 133 -1.03 -9.97 -12.01
N TYR A 134 -1.45 -9.96 -10.75
CA TYR A 134 -2.71 -10.55 -10.34
C TYR A 134 -3.69 -9.50 -9.84
N LEU A 135 -4.87 -9.40 -10.45
CA LEU A 135 -5.93 -8.50 -10.03
C LEU A 135 -6.91 -9.21 -9.11
N THR A 136 -6.86 -8.87 -7.82
CA THR A 136 -7.66 -9.51 -6.77
C THR A 136 -9.16 -9.32 -6.98
N GLY A 137 -9.59 -8.13 -7.44
CA GLY A 137 -11.01 -7.81 -7.58
C GLY A 137 -11.78 -8.71 -8.56
N ILE A 138 -11.10 -9.24 -9.58
CA ILE A 138 -11.68 -10.16 -10.56
C ILE A 138 -11.10 -11.57 -10.46
N GLY A 139 -10.10 -11.78 -9.58
CA GLY A 139 -9.45 -13.06 -9.37
C GLY A 139 -8.70 -13.61 -10.59
N ARG A 140 -8.04 -12.75 -11.37
CA ARG A 140 -7.37 -13.12 -12.63
C ARG A 140 -5.97 -12.55 -12.75
N TRP A 141 -5.13 -13.29 -13.47
CA TRP A 141 -3.88 -12.79 -14.01
C TRP A 141 -4.12 -11.81 -15.14
N ILE A 142 -3.24 -10.83 -15.24
CA ILE A 142 -3.28 -9.73 -16.20
C ILE A 142 -1.84 -9.37 -16.59
N ASN A 143 -1.66 -8.71 -17.72
CA ASN A 143 -0.37 -8.07 -17.99
C ASN A 143 -0.06 -7.06 -16.87
N SER A 144 1.18 -7.03 -16.41
CA SER A 144 1.65 -6.06 -15.42
C SER A 144 1.47 -4.64 -15.95
N PRO A 145 1.20 -3.64 -15.08
CA PRO A 145 0.94 -2.27 -15.53
C PRO A 145 2.09 -1.72 -16.40
N GLY A 146 1.80 -1.31 -17.63
CA GLY A 146 2.80 -0.83 -18.59
C GLY A 146 3.40 -1.90 -19.51
N TYR A 147 3.06 -3.17 -19.34
CA TYR A 147 3.42 -4.22 -20.28
C TYR A 147 2.42 -4.29 -21.45
N PRO A 148 2.89 -4.32 -22.71
CA PRO A 148 2.03 -4.56 -23.86
C PRO A 148 1.59 -6.03 -23.92
N ASP A 149 0.36 -6.26 -24.38
CA ASP A 149 -0.16 -7.61 -24.57
C ASP A 149 0.61 -8.33 -25.68
N GLY A 150 0.90 -9.63 -25.48
CA GLY A 150 1.58 -10.47 -26.46
C GLY A 150 3.11 -10.37 -26.49
N GLN A 151 3.75 -9.65 -25.57
CA GLN A 151 5.21 -9.59 -25.48
C GLN A 151 5.75 -10.35 -24.26
N ILE A 152 6.73 -11.21 -24.48
CA ILE A 152 7.48 -11.89 -23.42
C ILE A 152 8.68 -11.02 -23.06
N ASP A 153 8.50 -10.13 -22.08
CA ASP A 153 9.57 -9.26 -21.59
C ASP A 153 9.79 -9.45 -20.08
N PHE A 154 11.02 -9.80 -19.71
CA PHE A 154 11.46 -9.92 -18.31
C PHE A 154 12.58 -8.91 -18.00
N GLY A 155 12.86 -7.98 -18.92
CA GLY A 155 13.96 -7.02 -18.85
C GLY A 155 13.64 -5.70 -18.18
N ARG A 156 12.39 -5.47 -17.73
CA ARG A 156 11.99 -4.19 -17.13
C ARG A 156 12.60 -3.99 -15.74
N LEU A 157 13.61 -3.13 -15.68
CA LEU A 157 14.32 -2.79 -14.46
C LEU A 157 13.46 -1.95 -13.50
N ILE A 158 13.46 -2.32 -12.22
CA ILE A 158 12.90 -1.49 -11.15
C ILE A 158 13.97 -0.54 -10.62
N VAL A 159 13.70 0.76 -10.73
CA VAL A 159 14.54 1.82 -10.16
C VAL A 159 14.22 2.05 -8.68
N PRO A 160 15.18 2.52 -7.87
CA PRO A 160 14.98 2.59 -6.41
C PRO A 160 13.84 3.51 -5.99
N ARG A 161 13.49 4.50 -6.81
CA ARG A 161 12.37 5.41 -6.54
C ARG A 161 11.04 4.68 -6.38
N CYS A 162 10.78 3.62 -7.14
CA CYS A 162 9.57 2.81 -6.97
C CYS A 162 9.54 2.17 -5.58
N LEU A 163 10.69 1.67 -5.11
CA LEU A 163 10.80 0.99 -3.83
C LEU A 163 10.77 1.96 -2.65
N GLU A 164 11.06 3.24 -2.84
CA GLU A 164 10.92 4.24 -1.78
C GLU A 164 9.48 4.35 -1.26
N CYS A 165 8.49 4.11 -2.13
CA CYS A 165 7.07 4.10 -1.76
C CYS A 165 6.54 2.70 -1.40
N HIS A 166 7.26 1.66 -1.81
CA HIS A 166 6.85 0.27 -1.66
C HIS A 166 7.71 -0.52 -0.67
N SER A 167 8.58 0.14 0.09
CA SER A 167 9.42 -0.49 1.11
C SER A 167 9.87 0.56 2.13
N THR A 168 10.40 0.08 3.26
CA THR A 168 10.96 0.97 4.27
C THR A 168 12.37 1.36 3.88
N SER A 169 13.20 0.38 3.53
CA SER A 169 14.62 0.59 3.27
C SER A 169 15.16 -0.41 2.26
N PHE A 170 16.13 0.03 1.45
CA PHE A 170 17.02 -0.82 0.67
C PHE A 170 18.45 -0.30 0.78
N THR A 171 19.40 -1.20 1.00
CA THR A 171 20.82 -0.82 0.91
C THR A 171 21.21 -0.71 -0.56
N LEU A 172 21.54 0.51 -0.99
CA LEU A 172 22.00 0.80 -2.35
C LEU A 172 23.53 0.82 -2.40
N ARG A 173 24.11 0.24 -3.46
CA ARG A 173 25.54 0.25 -3.74
C ARG A 173 25.76 0.74 -5.16
N MET A 174 26.77 1.58 -5.35
CA MET A 174 27.25 1.91 -6.69
C MET A 174 28.24 0.84 -7.14
N ASP A 175 27.96 0.22 -8.29
CA ASP A 175 28.87 -0.72 -8.94
C ASP A 175 29.00 -0.36 -10.41
N ARG A 176 30.22 -0.05 -10.85
CA ARG A 176 30.55 0.36 -12.24
C ARG A 176 29.60 1.44 -12.80
N GLY A 177 29.26 2.43 -11.98
CA GLY A 177 28.38 3.54 -12.36
C GLY A 177 26.87 3.22 -12.34
N ALA A 178 26.46 2.01 -11.95
CA ALA A 178 25.06 1.63 -11.82
C ALA A 178 24.67 1.39 -10.35
N VAL A 179 23.43 1.75 -10.00
CA VAL A 179 22.86 1.44 -8.68
C VAL A 179 22.48 -0.03 -8.64
N ARG A 180 22.96 -0.75 -7.61
CA ARG A 180 22.54 -2.10 -7.26
C ARG A 180 21.97 -2.14 -5.86
N TYR A 181 20.99 -3.01 -5.65
CA TYR A 181 20.46 -3.30 -4.33
C TYR A 181 21.26 -4.41 -3.65
N SER A 182 21.30 -4.33 -2.33
CA SER A 182 21.90 -5.36 -1.48
C SER A 182 21.10 -5.51 -0.19
N ARG A 183 21.34 -6.62 0.51
CA ARG A 183 20.85 -6.79 1.89
C ARG A 183 21.76 -6.02 2.86
N PRO A 184 21.22 -5.58 4.01
CA PRO A 184 19.83 -5.73 4.44
C PRO A 184 18.87 -4.75 3.73
N TYR A 185 17.59 -5.13 3.69
CA TYR A 185 16.47 -4.31 3.25
C TYR A 185 15.25 -4.64 4.10
N ALA A 186 14.27 -3.73 4.11
CA ALA A 186 13.00 -3.95 4.79
C ALA A 186 11.81 -3.63 3.88
N LEU A 187 11.01 -4.67 3.65
CA LEU A 187 9.80 -4.62 2.85
C LEU A 187 8.59 -4.18 3.69
N GLY A 188 7.54 -3.76 2.98
CA GLY A 188 6.43 -3.04 3.59
C GLY A 188 6.84 -1.64 4.03
N LEU A 189 5.87 -0.80 4.39
CA LEU A 189 6.16 0.40 5.16
C LEU A 189 6.14 0.03 6.65
N SER A 190 7.23 0.34 7.36
CA SER A 190 7.40 0.13 8.79
C SER A 190 7.18 1.45 9.56
N CYS A 191 7.25 1.38 10.89
CA CYS A 191 7.15 2.55 11.77
C CYS A 191 8.19 3.61 11.38
N GLU A 192 9.40 3.18 11.05
CA GLU A 192 10.56 4.04 10.81
C GLU A 192 10.38 4.94 9.59
N LYS A 193 9.57 4.49 8.61
CA LYS A 193 9.27 5.28 7.42
C LYS A 193 8.61 6.62 7.76
N CYS A 194 7.82 6.67 8.83
CA CYS A 194 7.10 7.87 9.26
C CYS A 194 7.66 8.47 10.56
N HIS A 195 8.34 7.68 11.38
CA HIS A 195 8.84 8.09 12.69
C HIS A 195 10.36 8.25 12.77
N GLY A 196 11.10 7.93 11.70
CA GLY A 196 12.56 7.94 11.66
C GLY A 196 13.20 6.76 12.40
N ASP A 197 14.52 6.80 12.57
CA ASP A 197 15.28 5.74 13.26
C ASP A 197 14.88 5.65 14.75
N PRO A 198 14.39 4.49 15.23
CA PRO A 198 13.88 4.33 16.58
C PRO A 198 14.95 3.89 17.58
N ARG A 199 16.19 3.63 17.17
CA ARG A 199 17.21 3.00 18.04
C ARG A 199 17.49 3.81 19.30
N ALA A 200 17.58 5.13 19.19
CA ALA A 200 17.80 6.00 20.35
C ALA A 200 16.58 5.98 21.30
N HIS A 201 15.38 6.03 20.73
CA HIS A 201 14.13 5.90 21.47
C HIS A 201 14.03 4.57 22.22
N VAL A 202 14.22 3.45 21.53
CA VAL A 202 14.15 2.11 22.13
C VAL A 202 15.16 1.96 23.26
N ARG A 203 16.43 2.37 23.07
CA ARG A 203 17.45 2.30 24.13
C ARG A 203 17.07 3.12 25.36
N TYR A 204 16.60 4.36 25.15
CA TYR A 204 16.21 5.22 26.26
C TYR A 204 15.00 4.65 27.00
N GLN A 205 13.96 4.26 26.26
CA GLN A 205 12.70 3.81 26.83
C GLN A 205 12.82 2.47 27.55
N THR A 206 13.67 1.58 27.05
CA THR A 206 13.97 0.30 27.71
C THR A 206 14.69 0.50 29.05
N SER A 207 15.56 1.51 29.15
CA SER A 207 16.26 1.84 30.41
C SER A 207 15.44 2.71 31.36
N HIS A 208 14.35 3.33 30.87
CA HIS A 208 13.48 4.22 31.64
C HIS A 208 11.99 3.85 31.47
N PRO A 209 11.55 2.65 31.87
CA PRO A 209 10.21 2.15 31.57
C PRO A 209 9.06 2.98 32.17
N ALA A 210 9.33 3.78 33.22
CA ALA A 210 8.35 4.66 33.85
C ALA A 210 8.16 6.01 33.12
N ASP A 211 9.08 6.40 32.23
CA ASP A 211 8.96 7.66 31.47
C ASP A 211 8.01 7.48 30.29
N THR A 212 6.90 8.21 30.22
CA THR A 212 5.91 8.06 29.13
C THR A 212 6.06 9.11 28.02
N ALA A 213 7.07 9.98 28.06
CA ALA A 213 7.16 11.14 27.16
C ALA A 213 7.53 10.78 25.71
N GLY A 214 8.02 9.56 25.45
CA GLY A 214 8.41 9.09 24.12
C GLY A 214 9.58 9.88 23.53
N LYS A 215 10.76 9.82 24.17
CA LYS A 215 11.94 10.60 23.77
C LYS A 215 12.67 10.00 22.57
N TYR A 216 13.40 10.85 21.82
CA TYR A 216 14.28 10.47 20.71
C TYR A 216 13.60 9.74 19.55
N ILE A 217 12.32 10.01 19.33
CA ILE A 217 11.56 9.55 18.17
C ILE A 217 10.81 10.74 17.57
N LEU A 218 10.64 10.74 16.26
CA LEU A 218 9.80 11.75 15.62
C LEU A 218 8.32 11.40 15.84
N ASN A 219 7.52 12.41 16.15
CA ASN A 219 6.09 12.26 16.27
C ASN A 219 5.41 13.11 15.19
N PRO A 220 4.92 12.50 14.09
CA PRO A 220 4.24 13.24 13.03
C PRO A 220 3.06 14.09 13.50
N ALA A 221 2.39 13.73 14.60
CA ALA A 221 1.31 14.56 15.15
C ALA A 221 1.80 15.92 15.70
N ARG A 222 3.10 16.08 15.95
CA ARG A 222 3.73 17.34 16.39
C ARG A 222 4.35 18.14 15.26
N PHE A 223 4.35 17.63 14.03
CA PHE A 223 4.86 18.36 12.88
C PHE A 223 3.95 19.55 12.54
N SER A 224 4.51 20.58 11.92
CA SER A 224 3.70 21.61 11.28
C SER A 224 2.77 20.96 10.24
N ARG A 225 1.64 21.61 9.94
CA ARG A 225 0.63 21.05 9.05
C ARG A 225 1.18 20.67 7.67
N ASP A 226 2.09 21.47 7.11
CA ASP A 226 2.72 21.15 5.83
C ASP A 226 3.67 19.96 5.92
N ARG A 227 4.47 19.87 7.00
CA ARG A 227 5.33 18.70 7.26
C ARG A 227 4.52 17.42 7.52
N GLN A 228 3.32 17.51 8.09
CA GLN A 228 2.40 16.37 8.19
C GLN A 228 1.95 15.89 6.81
N VAL A 229 1.60 16.82 5.91
CA VAL A 229 1.20 16.51 4.53
C VAL A 229 2.39 15.94 3.76
N ASP A 230 3.58 16.51 3.92
CA ASP A 230 4.81 16.09 3.24
C ASP A 230 5.21 14.65 3.58
N ASN A 231 5.04 14.26 4.84
CA ASN A 231 5.28 12.89 5.30
C ASN A 231 4.38 11.86 4.55
N CYS A 232 3.20 12.27 4.09
CA CYS A 232 2.34 11.45 3.23
C CYS A 232 2.68 11.65 1.74
N ALA A 233 3.01 12.87 1.36
CA ALA A 233 3.27 13.28 -0.03
C ALA A 233 4.50 12.60 -0.63
N LEU A 234 5.46 12.13 0.18
CA LEU A 234 6.56 11.28 -0.30
C LEU A 234 6.07 10.17 -1.24
N CYS A 235 4.91 9.57 -0.92
CA CYS A 235 4.34 8.47 -1.71
C CYS A 235 3.01 8.83 -2.39
N HIS A 236 2.28 9.81 -1.86
CA HIS A 236 0.91 10.15 -2.29
C HIS A 236 0.80 11.47 -3.07
N SER A 237 1.90 11.94 -3.67
CA SER A 237 1.93 13.16 -4.51
C SER A 237 2.12 12.91 -6.01
N GLY A 238 1.97 11.66 -6.45
CA GLY A 238 2.24 11.26 -7.83
C GLY A 238 3.74 11.18 -8.14
N GLU A 239 4.06 11.05 -9.43
CA GLU A 239 5.45 11.02 -9.88
C GLU A 239 6.06 12.43 -9.84
N ARG A 240 7.26 12.53 -9.29
CA ARG A 240 8.04 13.77 -9.19
C ARG A 240 9.49 13.47 -9.53
N ASP A 241 10.11 14.39 -10.25
CA ASP A 241 11.54 14.31 -10.52
C ASP A 241 12.34 14.53 -9.23
N ALA A 242 13.34 13.70 -9.03
CA ALA A 242 14.18 13.75 -7.85
C ALA A 242 15.23 14.86 -7.92
N LYS A 243 15.45 15.57 -6.81
CA LYS A 243 16.67 16.36 -6.57
C LYS A 243 17.73 15.54 -5.86
N GLU A 244 17.29 14.73 -4.88
CA GLU A 244 18.16 13.96 -4.00
C GLU A 244 18.06 12.45 -4.28
N PRO A 245 19.12 11.67 -3.95
CA PRO A 245 19.10 10.22 -4.10
C PRO A 245 17.90 9.56 -3.39
N PRO A 246 17.37 8.43 -3.89
CA PRO A 246 16.30 7.70 -3.23
C PRO A 246 16.67 7.26 -1.79
N PHE A 247 15.67 7.12 -0.93
CA PHE A 247 15.77 6.75 0.49
C PHE A 247 16.51 7.77 1.37
N THR A 248 16.62 9.03 0.94
CA THR A 248 17.28 10.11 1.72
C THR A 248 16.30 10.97 2.50
N TYR A 249 15.04 11.07 2.09
CA TYR A 249 14.02 11.87 2.78
C TYR A 249 13.88 11.47 4.25
N ARG A 250 13.84 12.46 5.14
CA ARG A 250 13.61 12.27 6.57
C ARG A 250 12.24 12.86 6.96
N PRO A 251 11.40 12.12 7.70
CA PRO A 251 10.13 12.64 8.17
C PRO A 251 10.29 13.97 8.91
N GLY A 252 9.50 14.96 8.52
CA GLY A 252 9.54 16.30 9.11
C GLY A 252 10.38 17.31 8.33
N ASP A 253 11.19 16.88 7.37
CA ASP A 253 11.87 17.77 6.42
C ASP A 253 10.91 18.30 5.36
N ASP A 254 11.30 19.39 4.68
CA ASP A 254 10.59 19.87 3.50
C ASP A 254 10.74 18.89 2.34
N LEU A 255 9.61 18.39 1.83
CA LEU A 255 9.66 17.47 0.71
C LEU A 255 10.22 18.12 -0.56
N ASP A 256 10.05 19.44 -0.71
CA ASP A 256 10.54 20.16 -1.90
C ASP A 256 12.07 20.31 -1.91
N ASP A 257 12.77 20.00 -0.81
CA ASP A 257 14.24 19.90 -0.81
C ASP A 257 14.71 18.64 -1.56
N TYR A 258 13.87 17.60 -1.63
CA TYR A 258 14.22 16.29 -2.19
C TYR A 258 13.70 16.08 -3.62
N PHE A 259 12.75 16.90 -4.07
CA PHE A 259 12.08 16.76 -5.36
C PHE A 259 11.96 18.09 -6.08
N LEU A 260 12.01 18.04 -7.41
CA LEU A 260 11.70 19.19 -8.25
C LEU A 260 10.22 19.57 -8.09
N PRO A 261 9.88 20.86 -8.20
CA PRO A 261 8.49 21.26 -8.29
C PRO A 261 7.86 20.62 -9.53
N PRO A 262 6.54 20.35 -9.52
CA PRO A 262 5.85 19.88 -10.71
C PRO A 262 6.07 20.85 -11.88
N SER A 263 6.27 20.34 -13.08
CA SER A 263 6.40 21.15 -14.29
C SER A 263 5.15 22.02 -14.49
N ARG A 264 5.35 23.33 -14.69
CA ARG A 264 4.29 24.38 -14.73
C ARG A 264 3.37 24.35 -15.97
N GLY A 265 3.41 23.31 -16.80
CA GLY A 265 2.47 23.18 -17.92
C GLY A 265 1.05 22.97 -17.42
N ASP A 266 0.02 23.32 -18.20
CA ASP A 266 -1.42 23.17 -17.87
C ASP A 266 -1.68 21.85 -17.13
N VAL A 267 -1.64 21.88 -15.80
CA VAL A 267 -1.58 20.65 -15.01
C VAL A 267 -2.94 19.99 -15.15
N PRO A 268 -3.08 18.87 -15.89
CA PRO A 268 -4.34 18.18 -15.99
C PRO A 268 -4.76 17.79 -14.57
N VAL A 269 -6.07 17.67 -14.32
CA VAL A 269 -6.55 17.17 -13.03
C VAL A 269 -5.77 15.90 -12.68
N PRO A 270 -5.05 15.86 -11.54
CA PRO A 270 -4.24 14.69 -11.21
C PRO A 270 -5.08 13.42 -11.22
N ASP A 271 -4.49 12.33 -11.71
CA ASP A 271 -5.17 11.04 -11.68
C ASP A 271 -5.54 10.66 -10.24
N VAL A 272 -6.64 9.93 -10.08
CA VAL A 272 -7.09 9.45 -8.76
C VAL A 272 -6.24 8.32 -8.18
N HIS A 273 -5.29 7.81 -8.96
CA HIS A 273 -4.27 6.90 -8.51
C HIS A 273 -2.98 7.66 -8.14
N GLY A 274 -2.44 7.36 -6.96
CA GLY A 274 -1.11 7.83 -6.55
C GLY A 274 -0.94 9.31 -6.21
N ASN A 275 -1.83 10.23 -6.60
CA ASN A 275 -1.70 11.68 -6.34
C ASN A 275 -2.83 12.29 -5.49
N GLN A 276 -2.97 11.78 -4.27
CA GLN A 276 -4.08 12.12 -3.39
C GLN A 276 -3.85 13.49 -2.73
N VAL A 277 -2.58 13.87 -2.54
CA VAL A 277 -2.20 15.17 -1.98
C VAL A 277 -2.53 16.30 -2.93
N ALA A 278 -2.22 16.19 -4.23
CA ALA A 278 -2.57 17.25 -5.18
C ALA A 278 -4.08 17.40 -5.33
N LEU A 279 -4.83 16.28 -5.32
CA LEU A 279 -6.30 16.32 -5.32
C LEU A 279 -6.85 16.99 -4.05
N LEU A 280 -6.34 16.63 -2.87
CA LEU A 280 -6.74 17.25 -1.60
C LEU A 280 -6.46 18.75 -1.57
N ARG A 281 -5.30 19.19 -2.07
CA ARG A 281 -4.92 20.61 -2.16
C ARG A 281 -5.90 21.47 -2.97
N ARG A 282 -6.69 20.87 -3.87
CA ARG A 282 -7.73 21.57 -4.65
C ARG A 282 -9.03 21.78 -3.85
N SER A 283 -9.25 21.00 -2.81
CA SER A 283 -10.48 21.02 -2.00
C SER A 283 -10.61 22.33 -1.23
N LYS A 284 -11.84 22.89 -1.17
CA LYS A 284 -12.09 24.11 -0.40
C LYS A 284 -11.81 23.90 1.09
N CYS A 285 -12.21 22.78 1.66
CA CYS A 285 -11.98 22.46 3.07
C CYS A 285 -10.48 22.46 3.44
N PHE A 286 -9.61 21.93 2.57
CA PHE A 286 -8.17 21.93 2.79
C PHE A 286 -7.59 23.35 2.69
N ARG A 287 -8.01 24.15 1.71
CA ARG A 287 -7.52 25.54 1.52
C ARG A 287 -8.02 26.49 2.60
N SER A 288 -9.19 26.23 3.18
CA SER A 288 -9.80 27.06 4.21
C SER A 288 -9.43 26.65 5.64
N SER A 289 -8.69 25.56 5.82
CA SER A 289 -8.26 25.10 7.15
C SER A 289 -6.74 25.13 7.29
N PRO A 290 -6.18 25.89 8.25
CA PRO A 290 -4.74 25.91 8.50
C PRO A 290 -4.24 24.62 9.17
N ALA A 291 -5.15 23.79 9.71
CA ALA A 291 -4.81 22.58 10.46
C ALA A 291 -5.13 21.27 9.73
N LEU A 292 -5.98 21.29 8.70
CA LEU A 292 -6.39 20.06 8.00
C LEU A 292 -5.19 19.42 7.30
N SER A 293 -4.94 18.16 7.63
CA SER A 293 -3.91 17.31 7.06
C SER A 293 -4.49 15.92 6.75
N CYS A 294 -3.66 14.99 6.27
CA CYS A 294 -4.09 13.61 6.03
C CYS A 294 -4.55 12.92 7.32
N SER A 295 -3.88 13.19 8.45
CA SER A 295 -4.15 12.57 9.76
C SER A 295 -5.40 13.12 10.44
N THR A 296 -5.94 14.26 9.98
CA THR A 296 -7.27 14.74 10.40
C THR A 296 -8.35 13.71 10.07
N CYS A 297 -8.23 13.07 8.90
CA CYS A 297 -9.20 12.11 8.40
C CYS A 297 -8.73 10.65 8.52
N HIS A 298 -7.42 10.39 8.48
CA HIS A 298 -6.88 9.03 8.41
C HIS A 298 -6.10 8.65 9.68
N ASP A 299 -6.40 7.47 10.22
CA ASP A 299 -5.54 6.76 11.16
C ASP A 299 -4.72 5.73 10.38
N VAL A 300 -3.44 6.03 10.17
CA VAL A 300 -2.52 5.20 9.39
C VAL A 300 -2.13 3.91 10.11
N HIS A 301 -2.41 3.79 11.41
CA HIS A 301 -2.13 2.60 12.20
C HIS A 301 -3.24 1.55 12.13
N GLU A 302 -4.41 1.92 11.59
CA GLU A 302 -5.60 1.07 11.55
C GLU A 302 -6.01 0.71 10.10
N PRO A 303 -6.54 -0.49 9.84
CA PRO A 303 -7.17 -0.79 8.55
C PRO A 303 -8.46 0.01 8.36
N GLN A 304 -8.41 1.07 7.56
CA GLN A 304 -9.56 1.94 7.38
C GLN A 304 -10.45 1.50 6.20
N ARG A 305 -11.68 1.09 6.51
CA ARG A 305 -12.68 0.63 5.51
C ARG A 305 -14.09 1.13 5.77
N ASP A 306 -14.35 1.64 6.97
CA ASP A 306 -15.68 2.02 7.41
C ASP A 306 -16.02 3.44 6.93
N VAL A 307 -17.00 3.53 6.05
CA VAL A 307 -17.51 4.77 5.47
C VAL A 307 -18.15 5.65 6.55
N ALA A 308 -18.83 5.07 7.54
CA ALA A 308 -19.46 5.81 8.62
C ALA A 308 -18.41 6.49 9.52
N TRP A 309 -17.32 5.78 9.83
CA TRP A 309 -16.19 6.37 10.56
C TRP A 309 -15.56 7.56 9.81
N PHE A 310 -15.43 7.47 8.49
CA PHE A 310 -14.94 8.58 7.68
C PHE A 310 -15.94 9.74 7.61
N ALA A 311 -17.23 9.46 7.52
CA ALA A 311 -18.27 10.50 7.54
C ALA A 311 -18.21 11.33 8.84
N GLN A 312 -17.95 10.69 9.98
CA GLN A 312 -17.73 11.40 11.25
C GLN A 312 -16.57 12.40 11.20
N LYS A 313 -15.55 12.17 10.36
CA LYS A 313 -14.46 13.15 10.16
C LYS A 313 -14.93 14.40 9.44
N CYS A 314 -15.86 14.25 8.50
CA CYS A 314 -16.51 15.39 7.85
C CYS A 314 -17.36 16.17 8.86
N LEU A 315 -18.09 15.46 9.72
CA LEU A 315 -18.98 16.06 10.73
C LEU A 315 -18.24 16.80 11.85
N ALA A 316 -16.93 16.63 11.99
CA ALA A 316 -16.12 17.45 12.89
C ALA A 316 -16.03 18.93 12.44
N CYS A 317 -16.40 19.25 11.20
CA CYS A 317 -16.40 20.61 10.66
C CYS A 317 -17.69 20.98 9.90
N HIS A 318 -18.56 20.02 9.62
CA HIS A 318 -19.79 20.22 8.84
C HIS A 318 -21.02 19.84 9.65
N GLU A 319 -21.94 20.79 9.82
CA GLU A 319 -23.23 20.57 10.48
C GLU A 319 -24.26 20.06 9.46
N THR A 320 -24.89 18.91 9.74
CA THR A 320 -25.89 18.31 8.85
C THR A 320 -27.12 19.19 8.68
N GLN A 321 -27.49 19.96 9.71
CA GLN A 321 -28.65 20.86 9.69
C GLN A 321 -28.50 21.97 8.64
N GLN A 322 -27.26 22.31 8.25
CA GLN A 322 -26.97 23.32 7.23
C GLN A 322 -26.93 22.73 5.81
N HIS A 323 -27.14 21.42 5.66
CA HIS A 323 -27.06 20.75 4.37
C HIS A 323 -28.38 20.89 3.59
N ARG A 324 -28.29 21.34 2.32
CA ARG A 324 -29.46 21.71 1.49
C ARG A 324 -30.50 20.60 1.28
N ILE A 325 -30.09 19.34 1.41
CA ILE A 325 -30.95 18.16 1.22
C ILE A 325 -31.04 17.30 2.48
N ALA A 326 -30.76 17.87 3.66
CA ALA A 326 -30.82 17.13 4.92
C ALA A 326 -32.20 16.51 5.15
N ASP A 327 -33.26 17.30 5.00
CA ASP A 327 -34.64 16.84 5.21
C ASP A 327 -35.06 15.75 4.24
N GLN A 328 -34.53 15.79 3.01
CA GLN A 328 -34.83 14.81 1.97
C GLN A 328 -34.18 13.45 2.26
N LEU A 329 -33.01 13.44 2.90
CA LEU A 329 -32.20 12.22 3.08
C LEU A 329 -32.29 11.65 4.50
N GLY A 330 -32.65 12.46 5.49
CA GLY A 330 -32.59 12.08 6.90
C GLY A 330 -31.23 11.46 7.25
N ASP A 331 -31.25 10.34 7.95
CA ASP A 331 -30.04 9.65 8.43
C ASP A 331 -29.13 9.14 7.30
N GLN A 332 -29.66 8.92 6.09
CA GLN A 332 -28.86 8.46 4.94
C GLN A 332 -27.84 9.51 4.47
N LEU A 333 -28.04 10.79 4.82
CA LEU A 333 -27.11 11.86 4.49
C LEU A 333 -25.68 11.53 4.96
N ILE A 334 -25.55 10.96 6.15
CA ILE A 334 -24.25 10.69 6.78
C ILE A 334 -23.43 9.71 5.94
N VAL A 335 -24.06 8.65 5.44
CA VAL A 335 -23.34 7.64 4.64
C VAL A 335 -23.02 8.14 3.23
N TRP A 336 -23.77 9.10 2.70
CA TRP A 336 -23.61 9.60 1.33
C TRP A 336 -22.69 10.82 1.20
N CYS A 337 -22.20 11.40 2.31
CA CYS A 337 -21.20 12.47 2.27
C CYS A 337 -20.03 12.10 1.33
N ILE A 338 -19.52 10.88 1.45
CA ILE A 338 -18.36 10.40 0.70
C ILE A 338 -18.72 10.06 -0.75
N ASP A 339 -19.91 9.52 -1.01
CA ASP A 339 -20.32 9.16 -2.37
C ASP A 339 -20.51 10.39 -3.26
N CYS A 340 -21.10 11.45 -2.72
CA CYS A 340 -21.32 12.70 -3.43
C CYS A 340 -20.06 13.57 -3.47
N HIS A 341 -19.37 13.76 -2.33
CA HIS A 341 -18.28 14.74 -2.22
C HIS A 341 -16.88 14.17 -2.51
N MET A 342 -16.72 12.84 -2.52
CA MET A 342 -15.48 12.14 -2.86
C MET A 342 -15.74 11.06 -3.93
N PRO A 343 -16.14 11.47 -5.15
CA PRO A 343 -16.60 10.54 -6.18
C PRO A 343 -15.55 9.49 -6.51
N ASN A 344 -16.01 8.26 -6.72
CA ASN A 344 -15.16 7.17 -7.18
C ASN A 344 -14.92 7.32 -8.69
N ARG A 345 -13.73 7.76 -9.09
CA ARG A 345 -13.36 8.02 -10.50
C ARG A 345 -12.53 6.87 -11.07
N ARG A 346 -12.58 6.71 -12.39
CA ARG A 346 -11.67 5.81 -13.11
C ARG A 346 -10.27 6.42 -13.09
N SER A 347 -9.26 5.60 -12.86
CA SER A 347 -7.86 5.96 -13.10
C SER A 347 -7.54 5.74 -14.57
N ASN A 348 -6.82 6.69 -15.16
CA ASN A 348 -6.22 6.62 -16.49
C ASN A 348 -4.77 6.09 -16.42
N ALA A 349 -4.19 6.01 -15.21
CA ALA A 349 -2.82 5.54 -15.01
C ALA A 349 -2.69 4.01 -15.05
N ILE A 350 -3.78 3.27 -14.86
CA ILE A 350 -3.80 1.81 -14.88
C ILE A 350 -4.88 1.33 -15.83
N GLU A 351 -4.48 1.09 -17.08
CA GLU A 351 -5.28 0.33 -18.04
C GLU A 351 -4.86 -1.13 -18.00
N ILE A 352 -5.80 -2.00 -17.62
CA ILE A 352 -5.60 -3.45 -17.62
C ILE A 352 -6.08 -3.97 -18.96
N ASN A 353 -5.13 -4.33 -19.82
CA ASN A 353 -5.42 -4.94 -21.12
C ASN A 353 -5.44 -6.47 -20.96
N THR A 354 -6.64 -7.04 -21.04
CA THR A 354 -6.82 -8.46 -21.35
C THR A 354 -7.31 -8.58 -22.79
N PRO A 355 -7.14 -9.75 -23.46
CA PRO A 355 -7.57 -9.92 -24.85
C PRO A 355 -9.05 -9.58 -25.10
N THR A 356 -9.90 -9.63 -24.07
CA THR A 356 -11.36 -9.45 -24.19
C THR A 356 -11.91 -8.27 -23.38
N THR A 357 -11.13 -7.61 -22.53
CA THR A 357 -11.66 -6.56 -21.65
C THR A 357 -10.58 -5.55 -21.25
N ARG A 358 -10.90 -4.26 -21.39
CA ARG A 358 -10.17 -3.17 -20.72
C ARG A 358 -10.81 -2.90 -19.36
N VAL A 359 -10.09 -3.19 -18.28
CA VAL A 359 -10.58 -2.90 -16.92
C VAL A 359 -9.86 -1.66 -16.39
N ALA A 360 -10.61 -0.61 -16.09
CA ALA A 360 -10.10 0.56 -15.39
C ALA A 360 -10.33 0.41 -13.89
N LEU A 361 -9.28 0.60 -13.09
CA LEU A 361 -9.43 0.64 -11.64
C LEU A 361 -10.08 1.96 -11.20
N ARG A 362 -10.92 1.88 -10.17
CA ARG A 362 -11.59 3.05 -9.60
C ARG A 362 -11.07 3.39 -8.21
N TYR A 363 -10.87 4.68 -7.97
CA TYR A 363 -10.39 5.23 -6.72
C TYR A 363 -11.25 6.42 -6.27
N ARG A 364 -11.39 6.57 -4.95
CA ARG A 364 -12.05 7.73 -4.36
C ARG A 364 -11.19 8.96 -4.57
N SER A 365 -11.75 9.96 -5.22
CA SER A 365 -11.12 11.26 -5.39
C SER A 365 -10.94 11.93 -4.03
N HIS A 366 -9.75 12.45 -3.76
CA HIS A 366 -9.48 13.33 -2.63
C HIS A 366 -9.69 14.81 -2.97
N ALA A 367 -10.13 15.13 -4.20
CA ALA A 367 -10.70 16.44 -4.49
C ALA A 367 -12.10 16.45 -3.89
N ILE A 368 -12.19 16.90 -2.64
CA ILE A 368 -13.43 16.99 -1.87
C ILE A 368 -14.14 18.26 -2.32
N GLY A 369 -15.35 18.11 -2.84
CA GLY A 369 -16.07 19.22 -3.44
C GLY A 369 -17.55 18.93 -3.65
N ILE A 370 -18.27 19.89 -4.22
CA ILE A 370 -19.68 19.75 -4.57
C ILE A 370 -19.75 19.34 -6.04
N TYR A 371 -20.39 18.20 -6.31
CA TYR A 371 -20.51 17.62 -7.65
C TYR A 371 -21.98 17.39 -7.99
N PRO A 372 -22.69 18.37 -8.57
CA PRO A 372 -24.13 18.26 -8.82
C PRO A 372 -24.52 17.02 -9.62
N ASP A 373 -23.79 16.73 -10.71
CA ASP A 373 -24.08 15.55 -11.56
C ASP A 373 -23.85 14.23 -10.82
N VAL A 374 -22.82 14.16 -9.96
CA VAL A 374 -22.54 12.97 -9.14
C VAL A 374 -23.63 12.81 -8.10
N ALA A 375 -23.99 13.89 -7.39
CA ALA A 375 -25.04 13.86 -6.39
C ALA A 375 -26.37 13.41 -7.02
N ALA A 376 -26.75 13.99 -8.17
CA ALA A 376 -27.95 13.60 -8.89
C ALA A 376 -27.91 12.12 -9.32
N ALA A 377 -26.76 11.60 -9.77
CA ALA A 377 -26.61 10.19 -10.12
C ALA A 377 -26.73 9.26 -8.90
N VAL A 378 -26.13 9.63 -7.76
CA VAL A 378 -26.24 8.88 -6.49
C VAL A 378 -27.69 8.87 -6.03
N LEU A 379 -28.36 10.02 -5.96
CA LEU A 379 -29.76 10.14 -5.55
C LEU A 379 -30.67 9.26 -6.43
N ARG A 380 -30.55 9.35 -7.76
CA ARG A 380 -31.31 8.51 -8.69
C ARG A 380 -31.06 7.02 -8.50
N SER A 381 -29.81 6.61 -8.24
CA SER A 381 -29.49 5.20 -8.00
C SER A 381 -30.12 4.63 -6.73
N HIS A 382 -30.58 5.50 -5.83
CA HIS A 382 -31.28 5.17 -4.59
C HIS A 382 -32.79 5.51 -4.64
N GLY A 383 -33.33 5.83 -5.81
CA GLY A 383 -34.75 6.17 -5.96
C GLY A 383 -35.16 7.52 -5.37
N VAL A 384 -34.20 8.41 -5.14
CA VAL A 384 -34.43 9.77 -4.62
C VAL A 384 -34.35 10.76 -5.78
N GLU A 385 -35.39 11.59 -5.94
CA GLU A 385 -35.42 12.61 -6.99
C GLU A 385 -34.41 13.73 -6.68
N PRO A 386 -33.48 14.09 -7.59
CA PRO A 386 -32.54 15.16 -7.33
C PRO A 386 -33.26 16.51 -7.14
N PRO A 387 -32.79 17.38 -6.21
CA PRO A 387 -33.29 18.74 -6.13
C PRO A 387 -33.06 19.46 -7.46
N ARG A 388 -34.04 20.27 -7.88
CA ARG A 388 -33.99 21.05 -9.12
C ARG A 388 -32.92 22.13 -9.11
#